data_AF-A0A1J5Q2F7-F1
#
_entry.id   AF-A0A1J5Q2F7-F1
#
_cell.length_a   1.000
_cell.length_b   1.000
_cell.length_c   1.000
_cell.angle_alpha   90.00
_cell.angle_beta   90.00
_cell.angle_gamma   90.00
#
_symmetry.space_group_name_H-M   'P 1'
#
loop_
_entity.id
_entity.type
_entity.pdbx_description
1 polymer ?
#
loop_
_entity_poly.entity_id
_entity_poly.type
_entity_poly.pdbx_seq_one_letter_code
_entity_poly.pdbx_strand_id
1 'polypeptide(L)'
;MFGSDVSIPGMLMAVVARSPVFGGRVKAVNAGRTRAVEGVRAIVELESGVAVVAESVWSALRGREALEVNWDEGPQAAVGSAEISRRFARASARKGQTERDDGDVDAALRKAATVIEAIYETPYLAHATMEPMNCTALVEADGCDVWAPTQAQTEAQRIAADAAGLPPESVKIHTTLLGGGFGRRLDPDFVEEAVRIAKVVGHPVQVLWTRDDDMRHDHYRPASHTRLRAGLDKRGAPLAWFQRIVGPPLALDGVHLPYAIPNIREEHVMVDPGIPTGPWRSVGASQNAFVIESFVDELAHAAASDPFTFRHKLLRRAPRHRAVLELAAEKAGWTTPLPQGRYRGIAAYHSFGSYVAQVAEVPIKPAGAISVHRVVCAIDCGIAVIPDLVAAQMEGAIAFGLSAALKGEITIERGRVVQANFKDYPILTLPEMPQVEVHIIARQDEPGGVGEPGVPPIVPAVANAVFAATGRRIRHLPLRSPEHGNS
;
A
#
# COMPACT_ATOMS: atom_id res chain seq x y z
N MET A 1 -16.95 -20.10 4.94
CA MET A 1 -16.07 -20.31 6.10
C MET A 1 -14.82 -19.47 5.86
N PHE A 2 -14.53 -18.52 6.75
CA PHE A 2 -13.26 -17.80 6.77
C PHE A 2 -12.18 -18.66 7.43
N GLY A 3 -10.91 -18.25 7.35
CA GLY A 3 -9.80 -19.08 7.84
C GLY A 3 -9.91 -19.35 9.35
N SER A 4 -10.29 -18.34 10.13
CA SER A 4 -10.47 -18.45 11.58
C SER A 4 -11.66 -19.33 11.99
N ASP A 5 -12.60 -19.60 11.09
CA ASP A 5 -13.79 -20.42 11.37
C ASP A 5 -13.50 -21.93 11.29
N VAL A 6 -12.30 -22.30 10.80
CA VAL A 6 -11.90 -23.70 10.64
C VAL A 6 -11.80 -24.36 12.02
N SER A 7 -12.43 -25.53 12.16
CA SER A 7 -12.41 -26.33 13.39
C SER A 7 -12.20 -27.80 13.05
N ILE A 8 -11.19 -28.41 13.66
CA ILE A 8 -10.79 -29.80 13.44
C ILE A 8 -10.80 -30.50 14.82
N PRO A 9 -11.30 -31.75 14.93
CA PRO A 9 -11.24 -32.49 16.19
C PRO A 9 -9.81 -32.56 16.75
N GLY A 10 -9.65 -32.24 18.04
CA GLY A 10 -8.35 -32.23 18.70
C GLY A 10 -7.43 -31.06 18.32
N MET A 11 -7.95 -30.05 17.62
CA MET A 11 -7.19 -28.84 17.26
C MET A 11 -6.82 -28.01 18.48
N LEU A 12 -5.57 -27.52 18.48
CA LEU A 12 -5.05 -26.57 19.46
C LEU A 12 -4.93 -25.18 18.84
N MET A 13 -4.90 -24.17 19.71
CA MET A 13 -4.78 -22.76 19.36
C MET A 13 -3.37 -22.27 19.66
N ALA A 14 -2.76 -21.55 18.72
CA ALA A 14 -1.45 -20.96 18.87
C ALA A 14 -1.47 -19.44 18.66
N VAL A 15 -0.75 -18.73 19.53
CA VAL A 15 -0.40 -17.32 19.35
C VAL A 15 1.11 -17.17 19.52
N VAL A 16 1.73 -16.27 18.76
CA VAL A 16 3.19 -16.10 18.79
C VAL A 16 3.55 -14.80 19.50
N ALA A 17 4.53 -14.85 20.41
CA ALA A 17 5.25 -13.69 20.91
C ALA A 17 6.38 -13.37 19.93
N ARG A 18 6.29 -12.21 19.28
CA ARG A 18 7.20 -11.81 18.19
C ARG A 18 8.29 -10.88 18.68
N SER A 19 9.44 -10.92 18.01
CA SER A 19 10.47 -9.91 18.23
C SER A 19 9.88 -8.55 17.88
N PRO A 20 9.90 -7.56 18.79
CA PRO A 20 9.36 -6.25 18.49
C PRO A 20 10.23 -5.46 17.49
N VAL A 21 11.46 -5.89 17.27
CA VAL A 21 12.41 -5.29 16.32
C VAL A 21 12.59 -6.25 15.14
N PHE A 22 12.46 -5.73 13.92
CA PHE A 22 12.65 -6.52 12.71
C PHE A 22 14.06 -7.13 12.64
N GLY A 23 14.14 -8.43 12.33
CA GLY A 23 15.39 -9.18 12.30
C GLY A 23 15.97 -9.53 13.67
N GLY A 24 15.31 -9.14 14.76
CA GLY A 24 15.65 -9.58 16.11
C GLY A 24 15.31 -11.05 16.33
N ARG A 25 16.05 -11.71 17.22
CA ARG A 25 15.95 -13.15 17.50
C ARG A 25 15.74 -13.43 18.99
N VAL A 26 15.20 -14.60 19.29
CA VAL A 26 15.12 -15.10 20.67
C VAL A 26 16.53 -15.32 21.20
N LYS A 27 16.89 -14.64 22.29
CA LYS A 27 18.15 -14.87 23.00
C LYS A 27 17.99 -15.86 24.14
N ALA A 28 16.90 -15.75 24.88
CA ALA A 28 16.54 -16.66 25.96
C ALA A 28 15.03 -16.61 26.25
N VAL A 29 14.47 -17.73 26.70
CA VAL A 29 13.05 -17.84 27.08
C VAL A 29 12.92 -18.32 28.51
N ASN A 30 12.16 -17.59 29.33
CA ASN A 30 11.68 -18.07 30.61
C ASN A 30 10.17 -18.34 30.53
N ALA A 31 9.86 -19.64 30.44
CA ALA A 31 8.52 -20.15 30.21
C ALA A 31 7.83 -20.68 31.49
N GLY A 32 8.44 -20.51 32.67
CA GLY A 32 7.92 -21.10 33.91
C GLY A 32 6.47 -20.69 34.22
N ARG A 33 6.18 -19.38 34.12
CA ARG A 33 4.84 -18.84 34.34
C ARG A 33 3.86 -19.22 33.23
N THR A 34 4.30 -19.24 31.99
CA THR A 34 3.49 -19.68 30.84
C THR A 34 3.02 -21.13 30.99
N ARG A 35 3.92 -22.04 31.41
CA ARG A 35 3.55 -23.46 31.62
C ARG A 35 2.55 -23.67 32.75
N ALA A 36 2.48 -22.74 33.71
CA ALA A 36 1.53 -22.80 34.81
C ALA A 36 0.12 -22.29 34.43
N VAL A 37 -0.05 -21.69 33.26
CA VAL A 37 -1.37 -21.25 32.78
C VAL A 37 -2.19 -22.45 32.33
N GLU A 38 -3.38 -22.60 32.90
CA GLU A 38 -4.29 -23.70 32.56
C GLU A 38 -4.65 -23.70 31.07
N GLY A 39 -4.62 -24.90 30.49
CA GLY A 39 -4.88 -25.12 29.06
C GLY A 39 -3.66 -24.92 28.16
N VAL A 40 -2.53 -24.37 28.65
CA VAL A 40 -1.27 -24.37 27.87
C VAL A 40 -0.74 -25.80 27.74
N ARG A 41 -0.32 -26.16 26.53
CA ARG A 41 0.12 -27.53 26.17
C ARG A 41 1.55 -27.56 25.65
N ALA A 42 1.96 -26.55 24.90
CA ALA A 42 3.33 -26.46 24.40
C ALA A 42 3.80 -25.02 24.25
N ILE A 43 5.13 -24.87 24.21
CA ILE A 43 5.82 -23.63 23.90
C ILE A 43 6.86 -24.00 22.84
N VAL A 44 6.78 -23.37 21.67
CA VAL A 44 7.58 -23.71 20.50
C VAL A 44 8.36 -22.49 20.07
N GLU A 45 9.69 -22.60 20.04
CA GLU A 45 10.55 -21.55 19.47
C GLU A 45 10.54 -21.65 17.94
N LEU A 46 10.41 -20.49 17.30
CA LEU A 46 10.37 -20.28 15.87
C LEU A 46 11.38 -19.21 15.49
N GLU A 47 11.70 -19.10 14.21
CA GLU A 47 12.48 -17.95 13.73
C GLU A 47 11.74 -16.62 13.97
N SER A 48 10.42 -16.62 13.83
CA SER A 48 9.55 -15.45 14.03
C SER A 48 9.27 -15.11 15.50
N GLY A 49 9.69 -15.94 16.45
CA GLY A 49 9.49 -15.72 17.88
C GLY A 49 9.19 -16.98 18.69
N VAL A 50 8.29 -16.88 19.66
CA VAL A 50 7.94 -18.01 20.55
C VAL A 50 6.43 -18.22 20.54
N ALA A 51 5.97 -19.36 20.02
CA ALA A 51 4.57 -19.74 20.01
C ALA A 51 4.15 -20.32 21.36
N VAL A 52 3.00 -19.89 21.85
CA VAL A 52 2.29 -20.51 22.97
C VAL A 52 1.10 -21.26 22.41
N VAL A 53 1.07 -22.57 22.63
CA VAL A 53 0.05 -23.48 22.12
C VAL A 53 -0.82 -23.96 23.27
N ALA A 54 -2.14 -23.86 23.13
CA ALA A 54 -3.10 -24.16 24.18
C ALA A 54 -4.42 -24.71 23.63
N GLU A 55 -5.29 -25.19 24.52
CA GLU A 55 -6.61 -25.74 24.16
C GLU A 55 -7.63 -24.69 23.71
N SER A 56 -7.36 -23.41 24.01
CA SER A 56 -8.22 -22.30 23.61
C SER A 56 -7.39 -21.06 23.29
N VAL A 57 -7.95 -20.16 22.48
CA VAL A 57 -7.33 -18.87 22.17
C VAL A 57 -7.07 -18.07 23.44
N TRP A 58 -8.00 -18.12 24.40
CA TRP A 58 -7.86 -17.42 25.68
C TRP A 58 -6.64 -17.92 26.46
N SER A 59 -6.51 -19.24 26.64
CA SER A 59 -5.34 -19.83 27.32
C SER A 59 -4.04 -19.53 26.59
N ALA A 60 -4.03 -19.56 25.26
CA ALA A 60 -2.86 -19.22 24.45
C ALA A 60 -2.42 -17.76 24.69
N LEU A 61 -3.38 -16.82 24.68
CA LEU A 61 -3.13 -15.40 24.96
C LEU A 61 -2.66 -15.16 26.40
N ARG A 62 -3.31 -15.77 27.40
CA ARG A 62 -2.88 -15.66 28.81
C ARG A 62 -1.46 -16.23 29.00
N GLY A 63 -1.17 -17.36 28.36
CA GLY A 63 0.17 -17.97 28.38
C GLY A 63 1.21 -17.08 27.72
N ARG A 64 0.87 -16.43 26.59
CA ARG A 64 1.74 -15.46 25.92
C ARG A 64 2.03 -14.23 26.77
N GLU A 65 1.04 -13.71 27.47
CA GLU A 65 1.24 -12.58 28.39
C GLU A 65 2.13 -12.94 29.59
N ALA A 66 2.10 -14.20 30.04
CA ALA A 66 2.96 -14.70 31.09
C ALA A 66 4.37 -15.07 30.61
N LEU A 67 4.63 -15.04 29.29
CA LEU A 67 5.88 -15.46 28.69
C LEU A 67 6.93 -14.35 28.78
N GLU A 68 8.10 -14.69 29.31
CA GLU A 68 9.24 -13.79 29.39
C GLU A 68 10.25 -14.17 28.30
N VAL A 69 10.39 -13.32 27.28
CA VAL A 69 11.37 -13.50 26.20
C VAL A 69 12.41 -12.39 26.26
N ASN A 70 13.68 -12.78 26.31
CA ASN A 70 14.80 -11.88 26.10
C ASN A 70 15.17 -11.89 24.62
N TRP A 71 15.14 -10.72 23.99
CA TRP A 71 15.41 -10.56 22.56
C TRP A 71 16.84 -10.07 22.32
N ASP A 72 17.50 -10.66 21.34
CA ASP A 72 18.62 -10.01 20.66
C ASP A 72 18.04 -9.16 19.54
N GLU A 73 17.95 -7.85 19.77
CA GLU A 73 17.28 -6.91 18.85
C GLU A 73 18.09 -6.61 17.58
N GLY A 74 19.37 -6.99 17.55
CA GLY A 74 20.24 -6.79 16.39
C GLY A 74 20.43 -5.32 15.98
N PRO A 75 20.99 -5.09 14.78
CA PRO A 75 21.36 -3.74 14.31
C PRO A 75 20.15 -2.86 13.99
N GLN A 76 18.98 -3.45 13.71
CA GLN A 76 17.79 -2.70 13.30
C GLN A 76 17.18 -1.89 14.45
N ALA A 77 17.55 -2.19 15.70
CA ALA A 77 17.19 -1.40 16.87
C ALA A 77 17.65 0.07 16.79
N ALA A 78 18.59 0.41 15.89
CA ALA A 78 19.04 1.77 15.66
C ALA A 78 18.25 2.53 14.57
N VAL A 79 17.34 1.86 13.85
CA VAL A 79 16.61 2.43 12.72
C VAL A 79 15.34 3.15 13.19
N GLY A 80 15.04 4.31 12.62
CA GLY A 80 13.78 5.00 12.84
C GLY A 80 13.40 5.87 11.64
N SER A 81 12.12 6.23 11.52
CA SER A 81 11.58 6.94 10.35
C SER A 81 12.38 8.21 10.02
N ALA A 82 12.74 9.01 11.03
CA ALA A 82 13.53 10.23 10.81
C ALA A 82 14.91 9.94 10.19
N GLU A 83 15.56 8.82 10.54
CA GLU A 83 16.82 8.43 9.90
C GLU A 83 16.60 7.87 8.50
N ILE A 84 15.53 7.09 8.28
CA ILE A 84 15.16 6.60 6.95
C ILE A 84 14.97 7.77 5.98
N SER A 85 14.18 8.78 6.35
CA SER A 85 13.96 9.98 5.52
C SER A 85 15.27 10.71 5.21
N ARG A 86 16.17 10.88 6.20
CA ARG A 86 17.49 11.48 5.97
C ARG A 86 18.36 10.64 5.04
N ARG A 87 18.35 9.31 5.16
CA ARG A 87 19.08 8.40 4.25
C ARG A 87 18.57 8.54 2.83
N PHE A 88 17.24 8.57 2.64
CA PHE A 88 16.63 8.75 1.33
C PHE A 88 16.96 10.10 0.70
N ALA A 89 16.85 11.19 1.46
CA ALA A 89 17.20 12.53 0.98
C ALA A 89 18.69 12.65 0.60
N ARG A 90 19.61 12.04 1.37
CA ARG A 90 21.04 12.00 1.00
C ARG A 90 21.29 11.18 -0.27
N ALA A 91 20.57 10.06 -0.44
CA ALA A 91 20.67 9.21 -1.61
C ALA A 91 20.12 9.90 -2.87
N SER A 92 19.05 10.70 -2.75
CA SER A 92 18.44 11.44 -3.86
C SER A 92 19.35 12.51 -4.47
N ALA A 93 20.42 12.92 -3.77
CA ALA A 93 21.43 13.83 -4.29
C ALA A 93 22.43 13.16 -5.26
N ARG A 94 22.53 11.83 -5.26
CA ARG A 94 23.48 11.06 -6.09
C ARG A 94 22.79 10.53 -7.35
N LYS A 95 23.57 10.31 -8.41
CA LYS A 95 23.06 9.68 -9.64
C LYS A 95 22.52 8.28 -9.32
N GLY A 96 21.33 7.96 -9.83
CA GLY A 96 20.74 6.63 -9.72
C GLY A 96 21.02 5.74 -10.93
N GLN A 97 20.56 4.49 -10.84
CA GLN A 97 20.38 3.62 -11.99
C GLN A 97 19.36 4.25 -12.93
N THR A 98 19.63 4.23 -14.23
CA THR A 98 18.74 4.79 -15.23
C THR A 98 17.70 3.75 -15.63
N GLU A 99 16.42 4.05 -15.40
CA GLU A 99 15.28 3.20 -15.76
C GLU A 99 14.70 3.61 -17.13
N ARG A 100 14.82 4.89 -17.48
CA ARG A 100 14.41 5.45 -18.77
C ARG A 100 15.24 6.67 -19.11
N ASP A 101 15.62 6.82 -20.39
CA ASP A 101 16.36 7.98 -20.91
C ASP A 101 15.98 8.27 -22.36
N ASP A 102 14.96 9.10 -22.54
CA ASP A 102 14.49 9.59 -23.84
C ASP A 102 15.03 11.01 -24.09
N GLY A 103 15.72 11.22 -25.21
CA GLY A 103 16.20 12.55 -25.61
C GLY A 103 17.38 13.08 -24.79
N ASP A 104 17.49 14.41 -24.67
CA ASP A 104 18.54 15.08 -23.88
C ASP A 104 17.89 16.02 -22.83
N VAL A 105 17.60 15.44 -21.66
CA VAL A 105 16.96 16.13 -20.54
C VAL A 105 17.80 17.30 -20.03
N ASP A 106 19.12 17.13 -19.95
CA ASP A 106 20.00 18.17 -19.40
C ASP A 106 20.07 19.39 -20.33
N ALA A 107 20.17 19.18 -21.64
CA ALA A 107 20.12 20.26 -22.62
C ALA A 107 18.73 20.93 -22.67
N ALA A 108 17.65 20.15 -22.57
CA ALA A 108 16.29 20.68 -22.56
C ALA A 108 16.01 21.52 -21.31
N LEU A 109 16.45 21.09 -20.12
CA LEU A 109 16.34 21.86 -18.88
C LEU A 109 17.14 23.18 -18.95
N ARG A 110 18.34 23.18 -19.54
CA ARG A 110 19.12 24.42 -19.76
C ARG A 110 18.43 25.42 -20.67
N LYS A 111 17.57 24.96 -21.59
CA LYS A 111 16.81 25.80 -22.53
C LYS A 111 15.43 26.21 -22.03
N ALA A 112 14.97 25.65 -20.91
CA ALA A 112 13.65 25.90 -20.38
C ALA A 112 13.50 27.36 -19.94
N ALA A 113 12.34 27.95 -20.21
CA ALA A 113 12.00 29.28 -19.73
C ALA A 113 11.66 29.27 -18.23
N THR A 114 11.03 28.18 -17.78
CA THR A 114 10.69 27.93 -16.38
C THR A 114 11.14 26.54 -16.01
N VAL A 115 11.86 26.39 -14.90
CA VAL A 115 12.19 25.09 -14.31
C VAL A 115 11.48 24.97 -12.97
N ILE A 116 10.79 23.85 -12.78
CA ILE A 116 10.05 23.54 -11.55
C ILE A 116 10.72 22.32 -10.93
N GLU A 117 10.97 22.38 -9.62
CA GLU A 117 11.56 21.29 -8.86
C GLU A 117 10.69 20.98 -7.65
N ALA A 118 10.57 19.70 -7.33
CA ALA A 118 9.78 19.24 -6.20
C ALA A 118 10.40 17.97 -5.60
N ILE A 119 10.10 17.75 -4.33
CA ILE A 119 10.35 16.49 -3.62
C ILE A 119 9.00 16.00 -3.13
N TYR A 120 8.71 14.73 -3.37
CA TYR A 120 7.54 14.05 -2.84
C TYR A 120 7.95 12.87 -1.98
N GLU A 121 7.21 12.64 -0.90
CA GLU A 121 7.51 11.59 0.08
C GLU A 121 6.24 10.81 0.43
N THR A 122 6.37 9.48 0.49
CA THR A 122 5.30 8.58 0.89
C THR A 122 5.75 7.76 2.11
N PRO A 123 4.87 7.55 3.11
CA PRO A 123 5.20 6.77 4.29
C PRO A 123 4.99 5.28 4.02
N TYR A 124 5.45 4.47 4.98
CA TYR A 124 5.01 3.09 5.06
C TYR A 124 3.50 3.01 5.32
N LEU A 125 2.84 2.02 4.72
CA LEU A 125 1.43 1.73 4.99
C LEU A 125 1.23 0.25 5.28
N ALA A 126 0.39 -0.03 6.27
CA ALA A 126 -0.13 -1.36 6.51
C ALA A 126 -1.32 -1.63 5.57
N HIS A 127 -1.53 -2.92 5.26
CA HIS A 127 -2.70 -3.40 4.54
C HIS A 127 -3.98 -3.26 5.36
N ALA A 128 -3.85 -3.46 6.67
CA ALA A 128 -4.92 -3.38 7.66
C ALA A 128 -6.18 -4.17 7.21
N THR A 129 -5.98 -5.43 6.78
CA THR A 129 -7.07 -6.34 6.43
C THR A 129 -8.03 -6.49 7.60
N MET A 130 -9.34 -6.70 7.40
CA MET A 130 -10.26 -6.82 8.53
C MET A 130 -10.06 -8.12 9.30
N GLU A 131 -9.80 -9.22 8.59
CA GLU A 131 -9.38 -10.49 9.17
C GLU A 131 -7.85 -10.49 9.35
N PRO A 132 -7.33 -10.59 10.59
CA PRO A 132 -5.89 -10.79 10.83
C PRO A 132 -5.37 -12.07 10.19
N MET A 133 -4.04 -12.18 10.03
CA MET A 133 -3.43 -13.42 9.54
C MET A 133 -3.78 -14.61 10.44
N ASN A 134 -4.15 -15.71 9.80
CA ASN A 134 -4.49 -16.96 10.47
C ASN A 134 -4.27 -18.14 9.53
N CYS A 135 -3.98 -19.30 10.09
CA CYS A 135 -3.85 -20.55 9.33
C CYS A 135 -4.06 -21.74 10.25
N THR A 136 -4.79 -22.74 9.78
CA THR A 136 -4.88 -24.05 10.43
C THR A 136 -4.03 -25.03 9.65
N ALA A 137 -3.19 -25.80 10.35
CA ALA A 137 -2.37 -26.85 9.76
C ALA A 137 -2.55 -28.18 10.50
N LEU A 138 -2.59 -29.27 9.75
CA LEU A 138 -2.46 -30.65 10.21
C LEU A 138 -1.25 -31.26 9.50
N VAL A 139 -0.29 -31.76 10.27
CA VAL A 139 0.92 -32.39 9.74
C VAL A 139 0.96 -33.83 10.22
N GLU A 140 0.96 -34.76 9.26
CA GLU A 140 1.09 -36.20 9.47
C GLU A 140 2.44 -36.68 8.91
N ALA A 141 2.72 -37.98 9.01
CA ALA A 141 4.01 -38.54 8.59
C ALA A 141 4.24 -38.43 7.07
N ASP A 142 3.18 -38.53 6.28
CA ASP A 142 3.19 -38.58 4.81
C ASP A 142 2.29 -37.52 4.15
N GLY A 143 1.69 -36.63 4.94
CA GLY A 143 0.73 -35.63 4.46
C GLY A 143 0.71 -34.34 5.29
N CYS A 144 0.31 -33.25 4.65
CA CYS A 144 0.01 -32.00 5.32
C CYS A 144 -1.21 -31.32 4.72
N ASP A 145 -2.22 -31.03 5.55
CA ASP A 145 -3.38 -30.25 5.17
C ASP A 145 -3.29 -28.85 5.79
N VAL A 146 -3.50 -27.82 4.96
CA VAL A 146 -3.42 -26.41 5.34
C VAL A 146 -4.71 -25.72 4.94
N TRP A 147 -5.41 -25.13 5.91
CA TRP A 147 -6.54 -24.24 5.67
C TRP A 147 -6.10 -22.80 5.90
N ALA A 148 -6.06 -22.02 4.82
CA ALA A 148 -5.53 -20.66 4.87
C ALA A 148 -6.32 -19.73 3.92
N PRO A 149 -6.58 -18.49 4.34
CA PRO A 149 -7.17 -17.50 3.47
C PRO A 149 -6.09 -16.83 2.60
N THR A 150 -5.41 -17.60 1.75
CA THR A 150 -4.26 -17.14 0.94
C THR A 150 -4.65 -16.57 -0.43
N GLN A 151 -3.85 -15.64 -0.96
CA GLN A 151 -3.93 -15.15 -2.35
C GLN A 151 -2.95 -15.88 -3.29
N ALA A 152 -2.05 -16.71 -2.76
CA ALA A 152 -1.00 -17.39 -3.51
C ALA A 152 -0.90 -18.87 -3.12
N GLN A 153 -1.82 -19.70 -3.63
CA GLN A 153 -1.93 -21.12 -3.26
C GLN A 153 -0.65 -21.91 -3.56
N THR A 154 -0.05 -21.70 -4.74
CA THR A 154 1.16 -22.42 -5.15
C THR A 154 2.33 -22.12 -4.23
N GLU A 155 2.49 -20.85 -3.84
CA GLU A 155 3.58 -20.44 -2.95
C GLU A 155 3.33 -20.88 -1.50
N ALA A 156 2.07 -20.82 -1.04
CA ALA A 156 1.69 -21.39 0.25
C ALA A 156 1.94 -22.90 0.31
N GLN A 157 1.66 -23.66 -0.76
CA GLN A 157 1.94 -25.09 -0.83
C GLN A 157 3.44 -25.37 -0.74
N ARG A 158 4.26 -24.62 -1.49
CA ARG A 158 5.72 -24.75 -1.46
C ARG A 158 6.27 -24.51 -0.06
N ILE A 159 5.88 -23.41 0.58
CA ILE A 159 6.33 -23.05 1.93
C ILE A 159 5.84 -24.06 2.98
N ALA A 160 4.60 -24.54 2.88
CA ALA A 160 4.10 -25.58 3.75
C ALA A 160 4.87 -26.91 3.57
N ALA A 161 5.21 -27.29 2.34
CA ALA A 161 6.01 -28.48 2.05
C ALA A 161 7.41 -28.39 2.67
N ASP A 162 8.10 -27.27 2.47
CA ASP A 162 9.41 -27.00 3.06
C ASP A 162 9.36 -27.03 4.61
N ALA A 163 8.36 -26.39 5.20
CA ALA A 163 8.14 -26.38 6.65
C ALA A 163 7.82 -27.77 7.22
N ALA A 164 7.00 -28.55 6.51
CA ALA A 164 6.65 -29.92 6.87
C ALA A 164 7.81 -30.89 6.62
N GLY A 165 8.77 -30.56 5.75
CA GLY A 165 9.79 -31.49 5.27
C GLY A 165 9.20 -32.61 4.41
N LEU A 166 8.16 -32.27 3.63
CA LEU A 166 7.43 -33.18 2.75
C LEU A 166 7.57 -32.71 1.30
N PRO A 167 7.40 -33.59 0.31
CA PRO A 167 7.33 -33.16 -1.08
C PRO A 167 6.00 -32.39 -1.33
N PRO A 168 5.95 -31.44 -2.27
CA PRO A 168 4.76 -30.60 -2.49
C PRO A 168 3.46 -31.36 -2.77
N GLU A 169 3.54 -32.52 -3.44
CA GLU A 169 2.38 -33.37 -3.74
C GLU A 169 1.73 -33.99 -2.50
N SER A 170 2.44 -34.05 -1.37
CA SER A 170 1.90 -34.47 -0.06
C SER A 170 1.18 -33.33 0.67
N VAL A 171 1.18 -32.11 0.13
CA VAL A 171 0.58 -30.93 0.77
C VAL A 171 -0.70 -30.51 0.05
N LYS A 172 -1.79 -30.36 0.82
CA LYS A 172 -3.09 -29.88 0.34
C LYS A 172 -3.40 -28.51 0.91
N ILE A 173 -3.63 -27.54 0.02
CA ILE A 173 -4.09 -26.20 0.38
C ILE A 173 -5.60 -26.11 0.22
N HIS A 174 -6.30 -25.96 1.34
CA HIS A 174 -7.73 -25.66 1.43
C HIS A 174 -7.90 -24.15 1.53
N THR A 175 -8.11 -23.49 0.38
CA THR A 175 -8.31 -22.03 0.35
C THR A 175 -9.67 -21.68 0.96
N THR A 176 -9.66 -20.93 2.06
CA THR A 176 -10.89 -20.43 2.73
C THR A 176 -11.33 -19.08 2.16
N LEU A 177 -12.50 -18.58 2.58
CA LEU A 177 -12.84 -17.17 2.33
C LEU A 177 -11.83 -16.24 3.03
N LEU A 178 -11.64 -15.04 2.49
CA LEU A 178 -10.65 -14.07 2.96
C LEU A 178 -11.31 -12.74 3.36
N GLY A 179 -11.08 -12.27 4.58
CA GLY A 179 -11.55 -10.99 5.11
C GLY A 179 -10.65 -9.81 4.72
N GLY A 180 -10.33 -9.74 3.43
CA GLY A 180 -9.34 -8.82 2.86
C GLY A 180 -7.96 -9.47 2.72
N GLY A 181 -7.14 -8.85 1.88
CA GLY A 181 -5.75 -9.27 1.65
C GLY A 181 -4.97 -8.10 1.13
N PHE A 182 -5.45 -7.49 0.05
CA PHE A 182 -4.87 -6.28 -0.53
C PHE A 182 -3.37 -6.41 -0.85
N GLY A 183 -2.91 -7.66 -1.04
CA GLY A 183 -1.53 -8.05 -1.26
C GLY A 183 -0.86 -8.72 -0.05
N ARG A 184 -1.31 -8.48 1.19
CA ARG A 184 -0.74 -9.09 2.41
C ARG A 184 -0.71 -10.62 2.39
N ARG A 185 -1.71 -11.23 1.77
CA ARG A 185 -1.89 -12.70 1.75
C ARG A 185 -1.22 -13.35 0.54
N LEU A 186 -0.36 -12.61 -0.16
CA LEU A 186 0.63 -13.17 -1.08
C LEU A 186 1.83 -13.74 -0.32
N ASP A 187 2.17 -13.14 0.83
CA ASP A 187 3.22 -13.61 1.73
C ASP A 187 2.67 -14.77 2.61
N PRO A 188 3.24 -15.99 2.54
CA PRO A 188 2.75 -17.16 3.26
C PRO A 188 3.42 -17.38 4.63
N ASP A 189 3.97 -16.32 5.24
CA ASP A 189 4.68 -16.37 6.53
C ASP A 189 3.83 -17.00 7.64
N PHE A 190 2.54 -16.66 7.69
CA PHE A 190 1.60 -17.23 8.66
C PHE A 190 1.26 -18.71 8.39
N VAL A 191 1.45 -19.20 7.16
CA VAL A 191 1.32 -20.63 6.81
C VAL A 191 2.53 -21.40 7.32
N GLU A 192 3.73 -20.86 7.10
CA GLU A 192 4.97 -21.44 7.61
C GLU A 192 4.90 -21.64 9.13
N GLU A 193 4.47 -20.62 9.87
CA GLU A 193 4.31 -20.68 11.32
C GLU A 193 3.38 -21.82 11.74
N ALA A 194 2.19 -21.90 11.14
CA ALA A 194 1.20 -22.91 11.49
C ALA A 194 1.72 -24.33 11.25
N VAL A 195 2.36 -24.56 10.10
CA VAL A 195 2.91 -25.88 9.75
C VAL A 195 4.06 -26.26 10.69
N ARG A 196 5.00 -25.35 10.98
CA ARG A 196 6.11 -25.62 11.89
C ARG A 196 5.62 -25.93 13.30
N ILE A 197 4.64 -25.17 13.81
CA ILE A 197 4.07 -25.41 15.14
C ILE A 197 3.32 -26.75 15.17
N ALA A 198 2.44 -27.01 14.20
CA ALA A 198 1.66 -28.25 14.11
C ALA A 198 2.57 -29.48 14.07
N LYS A 199 3.65 -29.43 13.28
CA LYS A 199 4.65 -30.50 13.19
C LYS A 199 5.33 -30.80 14.51
N VAL A 200 5.72 -29.76 15.27
CA VAL A 200 6.39 -29.95 16.57
C VAL A 200 5.42 -30.50 17.62
N VAL A 201 4.16 -30.06 17.60
CA VAL A 201 3.16 -30.44 18.61
C VAL A 201 2.53 -31.80 18.31
N GLY A 202 2.46 -32.22 17.04
CA GLY A 202 1.85 -33.49 16.65
C GLY A 202 0.31 -33.49 16.73
N HIS A 203 -0.31 -32.32 16.68
CA HIS A 203 -1.76 -32.12 16.66
C HIS A 203 -2.13 -31.08 15.59
N PRO A 204 -3.39 -31.05 15.11
CA PRO A 204 -3.86 -29.91 14.32
C PRO A 204 -3.69 -28.61 15.12
N VAL A 205 -3.16 -27.55 14.50
CA VAL A 205 -2.96 -26.25 15.16
C VAL A 205 -3.52 -25.14 14.29
N GLN A 206 -4.33 -24.26 14.87
CA GLN A 206 -4.68 -22.98 14.28
C GLN A 206 -3.84 -21.87 14.91
N VAL A 207 -3.03 -21.22 14.09
CA VAL A 207 -2.32 -19.98 14.46
C VAL A 207 -3.25 -18.81 14.20
N LEU A 208 -3.38 -17.94 15.21
CA LEU A 208 -4.11 -16.68 15.11
C LEU A 208 -3.17 -15.53 15.47
N TRP A 209 -3.09 -14.54 14.58
CA TRP A 209 -2.43 -13.28 14.88
C TRP A 209 -3.39 -12.35 15.58
N THR A 210 -2.92 -11.63 16.60
CA THR A 210 -3.68 -10.50 17.12
C THR A 210 -3.60 -9.33 16.15
N ARG A 211 -4.57 -8.41 16.19
CA ARG A 211 -4.52 -7.17 15.38
C ARG A 211 -3.22 -6.40 15.62
N ASP A 212 -2.75 -6.35 16.86
CA ASP A 212 -1.51 -5.70 17.23
C ASP A 212 -0.28 -6.34 16.57
N ASP A 213 -0.27 -7.67 16.42
CA ASP A 213 0.80 -8.37 15.70
C ASP A 213 0.69 -8.17 14.19
N ASP A 214 -0.52 -8.27 13.65
CA ASP A 214 -0.83 -8.10 12.22
C ASP A 214 -0.40 -6.72 11.70
N MET A 215 -0.64 -5.67 12.48
CA MET A 215 -0.23 -4.31 12.11
C MET A 215 1.29 -4.10 12.27
N ARG A 216 1.92 -4.68 13.29
CA ARG A 216 3.35 -4.47 13.61
C ARG A 216 4.32 -5.38 12.86
N HIS A 217 3.81 -6.44 12.26
CA HIS A 217 4.58 -7.43 11.49
C HIS A 217 3.95 -7.62 10.11
N ASP A 218 3.44 -6.52 9.56
CA ASP A 218 2.94 -6.47 8.20
C ASP A 218 4.12 -6.49 7.19
N HIS A 219 3.81 -6.74 5.92
CA HIS A 219 4.71 -6.47 4.81
C HIS A 219 4.31 -5.12 4.20
N TYR A 220 4.91 -4.03 4.68
CA TYR A 220 4.38 -2.69 4.41
C TYR A 220 4.50 -2.29 2.94
N ARG A 221 3.58 -1.44 2.47
CA ARG A 221 3.89 -0.60 1.30
C ARG A 221 5.15 0.21 1.63
N PRO A 222 6.21 0.20 0.81
CA PRO A 222 7.44 0.91 1.15
C PRO A 222 7.21 2.42 1.28
N ALA A 223 7.94 3.05 2.20
CA ALA A 223 8.18 4.48 2.12
C ALA A 223 9.04 4.81 0.89
N SER A 224 8.86 5.99 0.32
CA SER A 224 9.68 6.46 -0.81
C SER A 224 9.94 7.95 -0.76
N HIS A 225 11.00 8.38 -1.46
CA HIS A 225 11.36 9.79 -1.66
C HIS A 225 11.66 10.01 -3.14
N THR A 226 10.91 10.88 -3.79
CA THR A 226 11.04 11.14 -5.22
C THR A 226 11.40 12.59 -5.49
N ARG A 227 12.54 12.80 -6.13
CA ARG A 227 12.99 14.12 -6.59
C ARG A 227 12.56 14.32 -8.04
N LEU A 228 11.89 15.44 -8.32
CA LEU A 228 11.37 15.80 -9.63
C LEU A 228 11.95 17.13 -10.11
N ARG A 229 12.18 17.22 -11.41
CA ARG A 229 12.49 18.47 -12.12
C ARG A 229 11.81 18.45 -13.48
N ALA A 230 11.19 19.54 -13.89
CA ALA A 230 10.66 19.68 -15.24
C ALA A 230 10.90 21.08 -15.79
N GLY A 231 11.13 21.15 -17.09
CA GLY A 231 11.33 22.40 -17.82
C GLY A 231 10.14 22.71 -18.71
N LEU A 232 9.66 23.94 -18.70
CA LEU A 232 8.61 24.46 -19.60
C LEU A 232 9.21 25.47 -20.59
N ASP A 233 8.69 25.50 -21.83
CA ASP A 233 8.98 26.55 -22.79
C ASP A 233 8.24 27.86 -22.45
N LYS A 234 8.50 28.94 -23.21
CA LYS A 234 7.85 30.25 -23.01
C LYS A 234 6.32 30.24 -23.17
N ARG A 235 5.75 29.17 -23.75
CA ARG A 235 4.31 28.96 -23.94
C ARG A 235 3.73 27.96 -22.94
N GLY A 236 4.52 27.56 -21.93
CA GLY A 236 4.10 26.59 -20.92
C GLY A 236 4.09 25.14 -21.38
N ALA A 237 4.67 24.81 -22.54
CA ALA A 237 4.76 23.42 -23.00
C ALA A 237 5.95 22.70 -22.33
N PRO A 238 5.76 21.48 -21.78
CA PRO A 238 6.86 20.70 -21.23
C PRO A 238 7.93 20.35 -22.26
N LEU A 239 9.18 20.64 -21.92
CA LEU A 239 10.37 20.30 -22.69
C LEU A 239 11.11 19.11 -22.08
N ALA A 240 11.13 18.99 -20.76
CA ALA A 240 11.90 17.98 -20.06
C ALA A 240 11.17 17.50 -18.80
N TRP A 241 11.32 16.21 -18.50
CA TRP A 241 10.95 15.59 -17.24
C TRP A 241 12.14 14.81 -16.69
N PHE A 242 12.46 15.04 -15.43
CA PHE A 242 13.42 14.26 -14.67
C PHE A 242 12.73 13.79 -13.39
N GLN A 243 12.80 12.49 -13.11
CA GLN A 243 12.44 11.95 -11.80
C GLN A 243 13.52 10.99 -11.30
N ARG A 244 13.78 11.05 -9.99
CA ARG A 244 14.62 10.07 -9.29
C ARG A 244 13.87 9.56 -8.09
N ILE A 245 13.54 8.27 -8.12
CA ILE A 245 12.84 7.56 -7.05
C ILE A 245 13.88 6.92 -6.13
N VAL A 246 13.75 7.13 -4.83
CA VAL A 246 14.60 6.52 -3.80
C VAL A 246 13.76 5.65 -2.90
N GLY A 247 14.18 4.40 -2.72
CA GLY A 247 13.53 3.43 -1.85
C GLY A 247 13.80 1.98 -2.29
N PRO A 248 13.15 1.00 -1.66
CA PRO A 248 13.21 -0.41 -2.05
C PRO A 248 12.69 -0.64 -3.49
N PRO A 249 13.00 -1.79 -4.13
CA PRO A 249 12.61 -2.07 -5.52
C PRO A 249 11.11 -1.88 -5.81
N LEU A 250 10.22 -2.31 -4.90
CA LEU A 250 8.77 -2.12 -5.02
C LEU A 250 8.34 -0.66 -5.23
N ALA A 251 9.21 0.31 -4.90
CA ALA A 251 8.90 1.71 -5.13
C ALA A 251 8.86 2.12 -6.62
N LEU A 252 9.55 1.37 -7.49
CA LEU A 252 9.57 1.58 -8.93
C LEU A 252 8.38 0.97 -9.66
N ASP A 253 7.66 0.06 -9.03
CA ASP A 253 6.58 -0.65 -9.71
C ASP A 253 5.48 0.30 -10.17
N GLY A 254 4.97 0.07 -11.38
CA GLY A 254 3.85 0.84 -11.91
C GLY A 254 4.14 2.32 -12.17
N VAL A 255 5.41 2.74 -12.26
CA VAL A 255 5.78 4.06 -12.80
C VAL A 255 5.25 4.17 -14.22
N HIS A 256 4.40 5.18 -14.47
CA HIS A 256 3.81 5.39 -15.78
C HIS A 256 3.63 6.87 -16.07
N LEU A 257 4.29 7.35 -17.14
CA LEU A 257 4.21 8.73 -17.59
C LEU A 257 3.67 8.78 -19.04
N PRO A 258 2.33 8.93 -19.23
CA PRO A 258 1.68 8.89 -20.55
C PRO A 258 1.76 10.20 -21.33
N TYR A 259 2.32 11.25 -20.73
CA TYR A 259 2.33 12.59 -21.27
C TYR A 259 3.38 12.74 -22.37
N ALA A 260 3.00 13.37 -23.48
CA ALA A 260 3.88 13.61 -24.62
C ALA A 260 4.93 14.70 -24.33
N ILE A 261 5.91 14.38 -23.47
CA ILE A 261 7.09 15.19 -23.13
C ILE A 261 8.28 14.65 -23.93
N PRO A 262 9.05 15.50 -24.63
CA PRO A 262 10.04 15.04 -25.60
C PRO A 262 11.34 14.51 -24.97
N ASN A 263 11.71 14.98 -23.77
CA ASN A 263 12.92 14.54 -23.08
C ASN A 263 12.53 14.03 -21.69
N ILE A 264 12.77 12.76 -21.39
CA ILE A 264 12.35 12.12 -20.14
C ILE A 264 13.52 11.31 -19.59
N ARG A 265 13.86 11.53 -18.32
CA ARG A 265 14.81 10.72 -17.59
C ARG A 265 14.20 10.25 -16.28
N GLU A 266 14.26 8.95 -16.05
CA GLU A 266 13.77 8.31 -14.84
C GLU A 266 14.93 7.51 -14.23
N GLU A 267 15.21 7.76 -12.96
CA GLU A 267 16.28 7.11 -12.21
C GLU A 267 15.77 6.46 -10.93
N HIS A 268 16.46 5.40 -10.50
CA HIS A 268 16.26 4.75 -9.22
C HIS A 268 17.53 4.79 -8.37
N VAL A 269 17.38 5.06 -7.07
CA VAL A 269 18.42 4.76 -6.09
C VAL A 269 17.85 3.78 -5.09
N MET A 270 18.29 2.52 -5.18
CA MET A 270 17.91 1.50 -4.22
C MET A 270 18.48 1.84 -2.83
N VAL A 271 17.58 2.00 -1.87
CA VAL A 271 17.92 2.10 -0.45
C VAL A 271 16.96 1.24 0.33
N ASP A 272 17.48 0.17 0.94
CA ASP A 272 16.74 -0.70 1.83
C ASP A 272 17.08 -0.39 3.30
N PRO A 273 16.12 0.13 4.09
CA PRO A 273 16.31 0.36 5.52
C PRO A 273 16.10 -0.90 6.38
N GLY A 274 15.78 -2.06 5.79
CA GLY A 274 15.56 -3.33 6.46
C GLY A 274 14.22 -3.42 7.18
N ILE A 275 13.20 -2.74 6.64
CA ILE A 275 11.79 -2.86 7.07
C ILE A 275 11.10 -3.79 6.06
N PRO A 276 10.37 -4.83 6.49
CA PRO A 276 9.67 -5.73 5.57
C PRO A 276 8.70 -4.97 4.66
N THR A 277 8.73 -5.26 3.37
CA THR A 277 7.85 -4.62 2.39
C THR A 277 7.18 -5.65 1.51
N GLY A 278 5.93 -5.42 1.13
CA GLY A 278 5.16 -6.30 0.26
C GLY A 278 4.28 -5.54 -0.72
N PRO A 279 3.69 -6.23 -1.71
CA PRO A 279 2.72 -5.63 -2.60
C PRO A 279 1.51 -5.17 -1.78
N TRP A 280 1.21 -3.87 -1.81
CA TRP A 280 0.01 -3.27 -1.22
C TRP A 280 -0.86 -2.76 -2.36
N ARG A 281 -2.19 -2.92 -2.31
CA ARG A 281 -3.13 -2.66 -3.43
C ARG A 281 -2.67 -1.55 -4.40
N SER A 282 -2.37 -1.94 -5.64
CA SER A 282 -1.75 -1.16 -6.72
C SER A 282 -0.23 -1.01 -6.66
N VAL A 283 0.43 -1.78 -5.81
CA VAL A 283 1.89 -1.84 -5.63
C VAL A 283 2.49 -0.42 -5.62
N GLY A 284 3.52 -0.16 -6.43
CA GLY A 284 4.13 1.16 -6.56
C GLY A 284 3.26 2.18 -7.33
N ALA A 285 2.28 1.76 -8.15
CA ALA A 285 1.38 2.70 -8.84
C ALA A 285 0.60 3.57 -7.84
N SER A 286 0.28 3.02 -6.65
CA SER A 286 -0.42 3.75 -5.58
C SER A 286 0.34 4.99 -5.06
N GLN A 287 1.67 5.01 -5.16
CA GLN A 287 2.49 6.15 -4.78
C GLN A 287 2.96 6.95 -5.99
N ASN A 288 3.30 6.28 -7.10
CA ASN A 288 3.80 6.95 -8.30
C ASN A 288 2.74 7.84 -8.93
N ALA A 289 1.46 7.48 -8.85
CA ALA A 289 0.37 8.35 -9.29
C ALA A 289 0.28 9.64 -8.46
N PHE A 290 0.42 9.58 -7.13
CA PHE A 290 0.45 10.78 -6.29
C PHE A 290 1.58 11.72 -6.72
N VAL A 291 2.79 11.18 -6.89
CA VAL A 291 3.97 11.95 -7.29
C VAL A 291 3.80 12.57 -8.69
N ILE A 292 3.49 11.75 -9.69
CA ILE A 292 3.43 12.16 -11.09
C ILE A 292 2.25 13.10 -11.33
N GLU A 293 1.05 12.72 -10.93
CA GLU A 293 -0.16 13.49 -11.24
C GLU A 293 -0.25 14.79 -10.44
N SER A 294 0.29 14.85 -9.21
CA SER A 294 0.39 16.13 -8.50
C SER A 294 1.45 17.04 -9.11
N PHE A 295 2.59 16.51 -9.55
CA PHE A 295 3.61 17.34 -10.19
C PHE A 295 3.16 17.85 -11.56
N VAL A 296 2.42 17.05 -12.34
CA VAL A 296 1.78 17.48 -13.59
C VAL A 296 0.79 18.64 -13.33
N ASP A 297 0.09 18.63 -12.20
CA ASP A 297 -0.76 19.75 -11.79
C ASP A 297 0.05 21.02 -11.48
N GLU A 298 1.24 20.89 -10.89
CA GLU A 298 2.17 22.00 -10.70
C GLU A 298 2.65 22.57 -12.05
N LEU A 299 2.93 21.70 -13.03
CA LEU A 299 3.29 22.14 -14.38
C LEU A 299 2.14 22.90 -15.05
N ALA A 300 0.91 22.40 -14.90
CA ALA A 300 -0.28 23.07 -15.44
C ALA A 300 -0.45 24.47 -14.84
N HIS A 301 -0.32 24.58 -13.51
CA HIS A 301 -0.42 25.86 -12.81
C HIS A 301 0.66 26.86 -13.25
N ALA A 302 1.92 26.42 -13.34
CA ALA A 302 3.02 27.27 -13.78
C ALA A 302 2.94 27.66 -15.26
N ALA A 303 2.29 26.84 -16.08
CA ALA A 303 1.92 27.14 -17.46
C ALA A 303 0.69 28.05 -17.58
N ALA A 304 0.08 28.47 -16.46
CA ALA A 304 -1.19 29.18 -16.42
C ALA A 304 -2.29 28.46 -17.24
N SER A 305 -2.29 27.14 -17.19
CA SER A 305 -3.21 26.27 -17.94
C SER A 305 -4.15 25.54 -16.99
N ASP A 306 -5.42 25.43 -17.39
CA ASP A 306 -6.40 24.58 -16.70
C ASP A 306 -5.86 23.13 -16.60
N PRO A 307 -5.88 22.50 -15.41
CA PRO A 307 -5.33 21.17 -15.18
C PRO A 307 -5.88 20.06 -16.09
N PHE A 308 -7.17 20.11 -16.44
CA PHE A 308 -7.77 19.17 -17.39
C PHE A 308 -7.21 19.41 -18.80
N THR A 309 -7.26 20.65 -19.27
CA THR A 309 -6.78 21.05 -20.61
C THR A 309 -5.30 20.71 -20.81
N PHE A 310 -4.48 20.94 -19.78
CA PHE A 310 -3.05 20.65 -19.81
C PHE A 310 -2.79 19.14 -20.02
N ARG A 311 -3.41 18.28 -19.20
CA ARG A 311 -3.31 16.82 -19.33
C ARG A 311 -3.85 16.34 -20.68
N HIS A 312 -5.03 16.81 -21.06
CA HIS A 312 -5.70 16.45 -22.31
C HIS A 312 -4.84 16.67 -23.55
N LYS A 313 -4.18 17.84 -23.63
CA LYS A 313 -3.23 18.16 -24.71
C LYS A 313 -2.02 17.21 -24.72
N LEU A 314 -1.48 16.90 -23.55
CA LEU A 314 -0.31 16.03 -23.42
C LEU A 314 -0.63 14.55 -23.67
N LEU A 315 -1.87 14.12 -23.45
CA LEU A 315 -2.36 12.76 -23.70
C LEU A 315 -2.77 12.52 -25.16
N ARG A 316 -2.40 13.40 -26.10
CA ARG A 316 -2.70 13.25 -27.54
C ARG A 316 -2.22 11.94 -28.18
N ARG A 317 -1.28 11.22 -27.56
CA ARG A 317 -0.77 9.90 -27.99
C ARG A 317 -1.31 8.73 -27.15
N ALA A 318 -2.18 8.99 -26.18
CA ALA A 318 -2.73 8.03 -25.24
C ALA A 318 -4.27 8.10 -25.23
N PRO A 319 -4.94 7.61 -26.30
CA PRO A 319 -6.38 7.84 -26.51
C PRO A 319 -7.27 7.24 -25.42
N ARG A 320 -6.93 6.08 -24.85
CA ARG A 320 -7.70 5.47 -23.75
C ARG A 320 -7.58 6.28 -22.45
N HIS A 321 -6.36 6.70 -22.11
CA HIS A 321 -6.09 7.58 -20.98
C HIS A 321 -6.82 8.93 -21.11
N ARG A 322 -6.84 9.49 -22.33
CA ARG A 322 -7.58 10.71 -22.64
C ARG A 322 -9.10 10.51 -22.53
N ALA A 323 -9.63 9.38 -22.99
CA ALA A 323 -11.07 9.10 -22.93
C ALA A 323 -11.59 9.03 -21.48
N VAL A 324 -10.86 8.39 -20.56
CA VAL A 324 -11.25 8.38 -19.14
C VAL A 324 -11.17 9.76 -18.50
N LEU A 325 -10.14 10.56 -18.85
CA LEU A 325 -10.01 11.94 -18.40
C LEU A 325 -11.20 12.80 -18.86
N GLU A 326 -11.58 12.69 -20.14
CA GLU A 326 -12.73 13.38 -20.73
C GLU A 326 -14.04 12.98 -20.04
N LEU A 327 -14.30 11.68 -19.87
CA LEU A 327 -15.53 11.20 -19.24
C LEU A 327 -15.63 11.63 -17.77
N ALA A 328 -14.55 11.53 -16.99
CA ALA A 328 -14.55 11.97 -15.59
C ALA A 328 -14.81 13.48 -15.49
N ALA A 329 -14.18 14.29 -16.35
CA ALA A 329 -14.40 15.74 -16.37
C ALA A 329 -15.84 16.11 -16.79
N GLU A 330 -16.41 15.43 -17.79
CA GLU A 330 -17.80 15.61 -18.22
C GLU A 330 -18.77 15.31 -17.07
N LYS A 331 -18.66 14.13 -16.44
CA LYS A 331 -19.57 13.69 -15.38
C LYS A 331 -19.40 14.44 -14.07
N ALA A 332 -18.20 14.95 -13.82
CA ALA A 332 -17.97 15.89 -12.73
C ALA A 332 -18.54 17.29 -13.03
N GLY A 333 -18.85 17.60 -14.30
CA GLY A 333 -19.23 18.95 -14.71
C GLY A 333 -18.07 19.93 -14.53
N TRP A 334 -16.85 19.57 -14.95
CA TRP A 334 -15.60 20.32 -14.71
C TRP A 334 -15.72 21.82 -15.02
N THR A 335 -16.42 22.17 -16.10
CA THR A 335 -16.62 23.56 -16.55
C THR A 335 -17.79 24.28 -15.86
N THR A 336 -18.60 23.56 -15.08
CA THR A 336 -19.72 24.14 -14.31
C THR A 336 -19.19 24.77 -13.03
N PRO A 337 -19.58 26.02 -12.71
CA PRO A 337 -19.22 26.66 -11.45
C PRO A 337 -19.61 25.82 -10.23
N LEU A 338 -18.69 25.75 -9.27
CA LEU A 338 -18.91 25.07 -8.00
C LEU A 338 -19.62 25.97 -6.98
N PRO A 339 -20.35 25.40 -6.01
CA PRO A 339 -20.78 26.15 -4.83
C PRO A 339 -19.59 26.83 -4.14
N GLN A 340 -19.82 27.98 -3.50
CA GLN A 340 -18.76 28.68 -2.77
C GLN A 340 -18.12 27.76 -1.71
N GLY A 341 -16.80 27.75 -1.64
CA GLY A 341 -16.04 26.91 -0.69
C GLY A 341 -15.87 25.45 -1.12
N ARG A 342 -16.27 25.09 -2.35
CA ARG A 342 -16.04 23.78 -2.97
C ARG A 342 -14.98 23.89 -4.06
N TYR A 343 -14.05 22.94 -4.08
CA TYR A 343 -12.94 22.92 -5.03
C TYR A 343 -12.78 21.55 -5.66
N ARG A 344 -12.27 21.51 -6.88
CA ARG A 344 -12.05 20.29 -7.66
C ARG A 344 -10.58 20.07 -7.96
N GLY A 345 -10.19 18.81 -8.00
CA GLY A 345 -8.91 18.35 -8.54
C GLY A 345 -9.13 17.12 -9.38
N ILE A 346 -8.28 16.94 -10.39
CA ILE A 346 -8.37 15.85 -11.37
C ILE A 346 -7.04 15.14 -11.48
N ALA A 347 -7.08 13.83 -11.68
CA ALA A 347 -5.92 13.01 -11.98
C ALA A 347 -6.34 11.80 -12.82
N ALA A 348 -5.43 11.27 -13.63
CA ALA A 348 -5.65 10.07 -14.41
C ALA A 348 -4.41 9.17 -14.42
N TYR A 349 -4.59 7.86 -14.26
CA TYR A 349 -3.49 6.91 -14.19
C TYR A 349 -3.82 5.61 -14.92
N HIS A 350 -2.79 4.96 -15.45
CA HIS A 350 -2.88 3.64 -16.07
C HIS A 350 -2.12 2.63 -15.22
N SER A 351 -2.77 1.51 -14.92
CA SER A 351 -2.16 0.40 -14.19
C SER A 351 -2.92 -0.88 -14.49
N PHE A 352 -2.21 -2.01 -14.54
CA PHE A 352 -2.80 -3.34 -14.74
C PHE A 352 -3.70 -3.45 -15.98
N GLY A 353 -3.35 -2.76 -17.07
CA GLY A 353 -4.09 -2.78 -18.34
C GLY A 353 -5.38 -1.93 -18.37
N SER A 354 -5.71 -1.25 -17.26
CA SER A 354 -6.86 -0.37 -17.16
C SER A 354 -6.46 1.09 -16.95
N TYR A 355 -7.32 1.98 -17.39
CA TYR A 355 -7.14 3.43 -17.30
C TYR A 355 -8.23 3.97 -16.39
N VAL A 356 -7.86 4.81 -15.44
CA VAL A 356 -8.81 5.41 -14.50
C VAL A 356 -8.53 6.90 -14.36
N ALA A 357 -9.57 7.71 -14.43
CA ALA A 357 -9.52 9.12 -14.07
C ALA A 357 -10.52 9.42 -12.96
N GLN A 358 -10.11 10.28 -12.03
CA GLN A 358 -10.96 10.69 -10.92
C GLN A 358 -10.95 12.20 -10.77
N VAL A 359 -12.14 12.76 -10.52
CA VAL A 359 -12.33 14.15 -10.08
C VAL A 359 -12.80 14.12 -8.63
N ALA A 360 -12.02 14.68 -7.73
CA ALA A 360 -12.38 14.81 -6.33
C ALA A 360 -12.89 16.22 -6.04
N GLU A 361 -13.99 16.34 -5.32
CA GLU A 361 -14.49 17.60 -4.80
C GLU A 361 -14.28 17.69 -3.29
N VAL A 362 -13.54 18.71 -2.83
CA VAL A 362 -13.19 18.92 -1.42
C VAL A 362 -13.85 20.19 -0.88
N PRO A 363 -14.44 20.17 0.34
CA PRO A 363 -14.80 21.39 1.06
C PRO A 363 -13.59 21.84 1.88
N ILE A 364 -13.41 23.15 2.02
CA ILE A 364 -12.52 23.66 3.08
C ILE A 364 -13.35 23.86 4.34
N LYS A 365 -12.96 23.21 5.43
CA LYS A 365 -13.50 23.46 6.77
C LYS A 365 -12.63 24.50 7.51
N PRO A 366 -13.20 25.34 8.37
CA PRO A 366 -12.41 26.13 9.32
C PRO A 366 -11.55 25.17 10.16
N ALA A 367 -10.25 25.47 10.33
CA ALA A 367 -9.20 24.61 10.92
C ALA A 367 -8.45 23.65 9.96
N GLY A 368 -8.65 23.75 8.64
CA GLY A 368 -7.78 23.09 7.67
C GLY A 368 -7.92 21.57 7.55
N ALA A 369 -8.88 20.96 8.25
CA ALA A 369 -9.19 19.54 8.10
C ALA A 369 -9.60 19.22 6.66
N ILE A 370 -8.89 18.28 6.04
CA ILE A 370 -9.17 17.83 4.68
C ILE A 370 -10.27 16.78 4.73
N SER A 371 -11.30 16.98 3.90
CA SER A 371 -12.38 16.00 3.71
C SER A 371 -12.75 15.94 2.23
N VAL A 372 -13.41 14.87 1.82
CA VAL A 372 -13.84 14.67 0.44
C VAL A 372 -15.36 14.56 0.44
N HIS A 373 -16.02 15.31 -0.43
CA HIS A 373 -17.47 15.33 -0.51
C HIS A 373 -18.00 14.44 -1.61
N ARG A 374 -17.34 14.47 -2.77
CA ARG A 374 -17.75 13.74 -3.95
C ARG A 374 -16.52 13.29 -4.74
N VAL A 375 -16.57 12.10 -5.32
CA VAL A 375 -15.57 11.58 -6.25
C VAL A 375 -16.30 11.04 -7.47
N VAL A 376 -15.98 11.57 -8.64
CA VAL A 376 -16.42 11.01 -9.92
C VAL A 376 -15.28 10.22 -10.51
N CYS A 377 -15.52 8.94 -10.79
CA CYS A 377 -14.54 8.00 -11.29
C CYS A 377 -14.96 7.50 -12.68
N ALA A 378 -14.08 7.65 -13.67
CA ALA A 378 -14.23 7.01 -14.97
C ALA A 378 -13.19 5.89 -15.11
N ILE A 379 -13.61 4.72 -15.55
CA ILE A 379 -12.73 3.58 -15.82
C ILE A 379 -12.92 3.05 -17.23
N ASP A 380 -11.78 2.73 -17.85
CA ASP A 380 -11.68 1.94 -19.06
C ASP A 380 -10.84 0.69 -18.74
N CYS A 381 -11.52 -0.46 -18.64
CA CYS A 381 -10.91 -1.77 -18.36
C CYS A 381 -11.06 -2.73 -19.55
N GLY A 382 -11.25 -2.22 -20.76
CA GLY A 382 -11.66 -3.06 -21.89
C GLY A 382 -13.08 -3.57 -21.69
N ILE A 383 -13.34 -4.84 -21.95
CA ILE A 383 -14.64 -5.44 -21.65
C ILE A 383 -14.92 -5.52 -20.14
N ALA A 384 -16.00 -4.88 -19.70
CA ALA A 384 -16.48 -4.99 -18.33
C ALA A 384 -17.32 -6.28 -18.17
N VAL A 385 -16.68 -7.36 -17.68
CA VAL A 385 -17.33 -8.68 -17.56
C VAL A 385 -18.54 -8.64 -16.63
N ILE A 386 -18.39 -8.04 -15.44
CA ILE A 386 -19.47 -7.82 -14.48
C ILE A 386 -19.42 -6.36 -14.04
N PRO A 387 -20.18 -5.46 -14.71
CA PRO A 387 -20.12 -4.02 -14.46
C PRO A 387 -20.30 -3.62 -12.99
N ASP A 388 -21.20 -4.27 -12.26
CA ASP A 388 -21.43 -3.96 -10.85
C ASP A 388 -20.22 -4.29 -9.97
N LEU A 389 -19.47 -5.35 -10.28
CA LEU A 389 -18.24 -5.66 -9.56
C LEU A 389 -17.11 -4.68 -9.91
N VAL A 390 -17.07 -4.20 -11.15
CA VAL A 390 -16.14 -3.14 -11.56
C VAL A 390 -16.43 -1.87 -10.75
N ALA A 391 -17.71 -1.47 -10.64
CA ALA A 391 -18.14 -0.33 -9.84
C ALA A 391 -17.76 -0.50 -8.37
N ALA A 392 -18.10 -1.64 -7.75
CA ALA A 392 -17.75 -1.94 -6.36
C ALA A 392 -16.23 -1.93 -6.10
N GLN A 393 -15.42 -2.38 -7.06
CA GLN A 393 -13.96 -2.31 -6.94
C GLN A 393 -13.44 -0.87 -6.98
N MET A 394 -14.01 0.00 -7.81
CA MET A 394 -13.65 1.43 -7.85
C MET A 394 -14.05 2.14 -6.56
N GLU A 395 -15.27 1.91 -6.06
CA GLU A 395 -15.76 2.45 -4.79
C GLU A 395 -14.86 2.04 -3.62
N GLY A 396 -14.56 0.74 -3.50
CA GLY A 396 -13.67 0.22 -2.47
C GLY A 396 -12.23 0.72 -2.62
N ALA A 397 -11.75 0.92 -3.85
CA ALA A 397 -10.41 1.46 -4.10
C ALA A 397 -10.30 2.93 -3.70
N ILE A 398 -11.34 3.73 -3.93
CA ILE A 398 -11.42 5.12 -3.48
C ILE A 398 -11.44 5.18 -1.94
N ALA A 399 -12.25 4.35 -1.29
CA ALA A 399 -12.28 4.27 0.18
C ALA A 399 -10.90 3.91 0.77
N PHE A 400 -10.24 2.93 0.16
CA PHE A 400 -8.93 2.44 0.57
C PHE A 400 -7.84 3.51 0.37
N GLY A 401 -7.79 4.13 -0.81
CA GLY A 401 -6.82 5.18 -1.13
C GLY A 401 -7.02 6.45 -0.31
N LEU A 402 -8.26 6.84 0.01
CA LEU A 402 -8.53 7.96 0.90
C LEU A 402 -8.14 7.66 2.36
N SER A 403 -8.38 6.44 2.84
CA SER A 403 -7.92 6.03 4.18
C SER A 403 -6.40 6.15 4.30
N ALA A 404 -5.68 5.64 3.30
CA ALA A 404 -4.23 5.79 3.19
C ALA A 404 -3.79 7.26 3.11
N ALA A 405 -4.42 8.05 2.24
CA ALA A 405 -4.01 9.42 1.99
C ALA A 405 -4.28 10.38 3.15
N LEU A 406 -5.39 10.20 3.87
CA LEU A 406 -5.82 11.15 4.90
C LEU A 406 -5.35 10.74 6.31
N LYS A 407 -5.09 9.46 6.54
CA LYS A 407 -4.90 8.91 7.89
C LYS A 407 -3.74 7.91 8.02
N GLY A 408 -3.47 7.13 6.97
CA GLY A 408 -2.51 6.03 7.02
C GLY A 408 -1.06 6.49 7.14
N GLU A 409 -0.37 5.99 8.16
CA GLU A 409 1.07 6.16 8.35
C GLU A 409 1.59 5.09 9.30
N ILE A 410 2.59 4.33 8.87
CA ILE A 410 3.40 3.47 9.74
C ILE A 410 4.73 4.16 10.01
N THR A 411 5.05 4.38 11.27
CA THR A 411 6.32 4.96 11.72
C THR A 411 7.15 3.94 12.50
N ILE A 412 8.48 4.10 12.39
CA ILE A 412 9.46 3.22 13.01
C ILE A 412 10.23 4.01 14.07
N GLU A 413 10.32 3.46 15.27
CA GLU A 413 11.15 3.96 16.35
C GLU A 413 11.99 2.82 16.93
N ARG A 414 13.31 2.96 16.92
CA ARG A 414 14.25 1.95 17.42
C ARG A 414 13.98 0.56 16.84
N GLY A 415 13.76 0.49 15.53
CA GLY A 415 13.47 -0.74 14.78
C GLY A 415 12.07 -1.32 14.98
N ARG A 416 11.21 -0.63 15.73
CA ARG A 416 9.87 -1.08 16.13
C ARG A 416 8.80 -0.25 15.46
N VAL A 417 7.72 -0.90 15.04
CA VAL A 417 6.54 -0.20 14.54
C VAL A 417 5.77 0.43 15.70
N VAL A 418 5.45 1.72 15.58
CA VAL A 418 4.74 2.47 16.63
C VAL A 418 3.25 2.11 16.65
N GLN A 419 2.60 2.10 15.49
CA GLN A 419 1.17 1.83 15.36
C GLN A 419 0.86 0.34 15.53
N ALA A 420 -0.19 0.02 16.27
CA ALA A 420 -0.56 -1.36 16.57
C ALA A 420 -1.97 -1.70 16.09
N ASN A 421 -2.87 -0.74 15.99
CA ASN A 421 -4.29 -1.03 15.85
C ASN A 421 -5.05 0.14 15.22
N PHE A 422 -6.33 -0.01 14.93
CA PHE A 422 -7.14 1.05 14.31
C PHE A 422 -7.30 2.31 15.17
N LYS A 423 -6.94 2.26 16.46
CA LYS A 423 -6.88 3.44 17.35
C LYS A 423 -5.75 4.41 16.97
N ASP A 424 -4.62 3.88 16.49
CA ASP A 424 -3.40 4.63 16.17
C ASP A 424 -3.01 4.52 14.69
N TYR A 425 -3.67 3.65 13.93
CA TYR A 425 -3.72 3.61 12.47
C TYR A 425 -5.18 3.68 11.99
N PRO A 426 -5.84 4.86 12.08
CA PRO A 426 -7.26 4.96 11.75
C PRO A 426 -7.48 4.88 10.23
N ILE A 427 -8.62 4.30 9.84
CA ILE A 427 -9.12 4.30 8.47
C ILE A 427 -10.34 5.22 8.35
N LEU A 428 -10.85 5.43 7.14
CA LEU A 428 -12.12 6.13 6.98
C LEU A 428 -13.26 5.36 7.65
N THR A 429 -14.11 6.10 8.34
CA THR A 429 -15.40 5.62 8.84
C THR A 429 -16.50 5.99 7.86
N LEU A 430 -17.67 5.34 7.98
CA LEU A 430 -18.80 5.57 7.08
C LEU A 430 -19.19 7.06 6.93
N PRO A 431 -19.24 7.90 8.00
CA PRO A 431 -19.54 9.33 7.86
C PRO A 431 -18.49 10.16 7.11
N GLU A 432 -17.29 9.63 6.92
CA GLU A 432 -16.19 10.29 6.22
C GLU A 432 -16.11 9.91 4.74
N MET A 433 -16.93 8.94 4.31
CA MET A 433 -16.97 8.52 2.91
C MET A 433 -17.60 9.62 2.03
N PRO A 434 -16.98 9.95 0.88
CA PRO A 434 -17.62 10.82 -0.11
C PRO A 434 -18.75 10.10 -0.83
N GLN A 435 -19.61 10.86 -1.51
CA GLN A 435 -20.43 10.31 -2.58
C GLN A 435 -19.51 9.86 -3.72
N VAL A 436 -19.64 8.61 -4.16
CA VAL A 436 -18.84 8.07 -5.27
C VAL A 436 -19.74 7.77 -6.44
N GLU A 437 -19.36 8.23 -7.62
CA GLU A 437 -20.00 7.90 -8.89
C GLU A 437 -18.98 7.19 -9.78
N VAL A 438 -19.34 6.01 -10.30
CA VAL A 438 -18.48 5.23 -11.20
C VAL A 438 -19.10 5.17 -12.59
N HIS A 439 -18.31 5.53 -13.60
CA HIS A 439 -18.68 5.49 -15.00
C HIS A 439 -17.71 4.58 -15.77
N ILE A 440 -18.26 3.54 -16.39
CA ILE A 440 -17.47 2.55 -17.13
C ILE A 440 -17.56 2.90 -18.61
N ILE A 441 -16.41 3.08 -19.27
CA ILE A 441 -16.37 3.23 -20.72
C ILE A 441 -16.69 1.88 -21.36
N ALA A 442 -17.76 1.83 -22.15
CA ALA A 442 -18.12 0.63 -22.89
C ALA A 442 -17.08 0.35 -23.98
N ARG A 443 -16.39 -0.79 -23.89
CA ARG A 443 -15.40 -1.27 -24.86
C ARG A 443 -15.52 -2.77 -25.08
N GLN A 444 -14.92 -3.23 -26.18
CA GLN A 444 -14.80 -4.66 -26.54
C GLN A 444 -13.33 -5.11 -26.62
N ASP A 445 -12.39 -4.26 -26.21
CA ASP A 445 -10.97 -4.59 -26.08
C ASP A 445 -10.74 -5.65 -24.99
N GLU A 446 -9.55 -6.27 -24.99
CA GLU A 446 -9.14 -7.23 -23.96
C GLU A 446 -9.34 -6.67 -22.54
N PRO A 447 -9.80 -7.51 -21.58
CA PRO A 447 -10.06 -7.07 -20.22
C PRO A 447 -8.75 -6.71 -19.50
N GLY A 448 -8.72 -5.53 -18.91
CA GLY A 448 -7.72 -5.11 -17.94
C GLY A 448 -8.12 -5.49 -16.51
N GLY A 449 -7.20 -5.36 -15.57
CA GLY A 449 -7.45 -5.56 -14.14
C GLY A 449 -8.36 -4.47 -13.58
N VAL A 450 -9.21 -4.82 -12.62
CA VAL A 450 -10.13 -3.85 -11.95
C VAL A 450 -9.91 -3.77 -10.44
N GLY A 451 -9.16 -4.71 -9.86
CA GLY A 451 -8.97 -4.82 -8.41
C GLY A 451 -8.14 -3.70 -7.79
N GLU A 452 -7.30 -3.03 -8.57
CA GLU A 452 -6.28 -2.07 -8.14
C GLU A 452 -6.43 -0.68 -8.77
N PRO A 453 -6.75 -0.52 -10.07
CA PRO A 453 -6.62 0.76 -10.79
C PRO A 453 -7.43 1.95 -10.27
N GLY A 454 -8.39 1.73 -9.39
CA GLY A 454 -9.13 2.82 -8.72
C GLY A 454 -8.33 3.54 -7.62
N VAL A 455 -7.26 2.93 -7.07
CA VAL A 455 -6.49 3.53 -5.97
C VAL A 455 -5.55 4.63 -6.46
N PRO A 456 -4.76 4.47 -7.54
CA PRO A 456 -3.73 5.45 -7.91
C PRO A 456 -4.23 6.90 -8.10
N PRO A 457 -5.34 7.20 -8.81
CA PRO A 457 -5.71 8.57 -9.11
C PRO A 457 -6.37 9.34 -7.95
N ILE A 458 -6.83 8.68 -6.88
CA ILE A 458 -7.60 9.36 -5.83
C ILE A 458 -6.77 10.36 -5.03
N VAL A 459 -5.56 9.97 -4.65
CA VAL A 459 -4.66 10.78 -3.82
C VAL A 459 -4.26 12.09 -4.53
N PRO A 460 -3.73 12.06 -5.77
CA PRO A 460 -3.42 13.30 -6.48
C PRO A 460 -4.68 14.12 -6.80
N ALA A 461 -5.83 13.52 -7.10
CA ALA A 461 -7.06 14.27 -7.32
C ALA A 461 -7.46 15.11 -6.09
N VAL A 462 -7.37 14.52 -4.89
CA VAL A 462 -7.62 15.24 -3.62
C VAL A 462 -6.54 16.30 -3.36
N ALA A 463 -5.26 15.96 -3.51
CA ALA A 463 -4.17 16.92 -3.29
C ALA A 463 -4.26 18.14 -4.22
N ASN A 464 -4.64 17.92 -5.49
CA ASN A 464 -4.85 18.98 -6.48
C ASN A 464 -6.07 19.85 -6.11
N ALA A 465 -7.14 19.24 -5.61
CA ALA A 465 -8.31 19.96 -5.12
C ALA A 465 -7.98 20.84 -3.90
N VAL A 466 -7.17 20.32 -2.96
CA VAL A 466 -6.66 21.07 -1.80
C VAL A 466 -5.76 22.23 -2.24
N PHE A 467 -4.95 22.05 -3.27
CA PHE A 467 -4.18 23.16 -3.84
C PHE A 467 -5.09 24.23 -4.46
N ALA A 468 -6.08 23.85 -5.27
CA ALA A 468 -7.05 24.79 -5.84
C ALA A 468 -7.78 25.60 -4.75
N ALA A 469 -8.02 24.95 -3.61
CA ALA A 469 -8.60 25.51 -2.40
C ALA A 469 -7.68 26.52 -1.67
N THR A 470 -6.40 26.20 -1.53
CA THR A 470 -5.52 26.86 -0.54
C THR A 470 -4.31 27.58 -1.14
N GLY A 471 -3.99 27.31 -2.41
CA GLY A 471 -2.72 27.69 -3.04
C GLY A 471 -1.50 26.95 -2.49
N ARG A 472 -1.67 25.98 -1.59
CA ARG A 472 -0.56 25.26 -0.93
C ARG A 472 -0.45 23.83 -1.47
N ARG A 473 0.75 23.46 -1.93
CA ARG A 473 1.06 22.09 -2.37
C ARG A 473 1.42 21.23 -1.18
N ILE A 474 0.76 20.07 -1.05
CA ILE A 474 1.13 19.03 -0.10
C ILE A 474 1.86 17.95 -0.89
N ARG A 475 3.13 17.72 -0.54
CA ARG A 475 4.01 16.76 -1.25
C ARG A 475 4.42 15.57 -0.38
N HIS A 476 3.95 15.53 0.86
CA HIS A 476 4.20 14.46 1.82
C HIS A 476 2.87 13.84 2.23
N LEU A 477 2.78 12.50 2.20
CA LEU A 477 1.62 11.78 2.75
C LEU A 477 1.85 11.40 4.22
N PRO A 478 0.80 11.37 5.06
CA PRO A 478 -0.60 11.67 4.73
C PRO A 478 -0.85 13.17 4.49
N LEU A 479 -1.91 13.47 3.73
CA LEU A 479 -2.39 14.83 3.44
C LEU A 479 -2.89 15.48 4.74
N ARG A 480 -1.98 16.13 5.46
CA ARG A 480 -2.28 16.89 6.68
C ARG A 480 -2.31 18.39 6.37
N SER A 481 -3.17 19.11 7.09
CA SER A 481 -3.11 20.58 7.09
C SER A 481 -1.72 21.01 7.56
N PRO A 482 -1.06 21.97 6.90
CA PRO A 482 0.29 22.39 7.26
C PRO A 482 0.41 23.00 8.68
N GLU A 483 -0.70 23.39 9.31
CA GLU A 483 -0.71 23.86 10.70
C GLU A 483 -0.51 22.73 11.73
N HIS A 484 -0.57 21.47 11.29
CA HIS A 484 -0.44 20.27 12.12
C HIS A 484 0.79 19.41 11.75
N GLY A 485 1.67 19.91 10.87
CA GLY A 485 2.96 19.28 10.62
C GLY A 485 3.93 19.68 11.73
N ASN A 486 4.28 18.75 12.63
CA ASN A 486 5.34 18.99 13.60
C ASN A 486 6.61 19.43 12.86
N SER A 487 7.07 20.62 13.22
CA SER A 487 8.40 21.17 12.99
C SER A 487 9.51 20.21 13.38
#